data_AF-A0A7V8DL28-F1
#
_entry.id   AF-A0A7V8DL28-F1
#
_cell.length_a   1.000
_cell.length_b   1.000
_cell.length_c   1.000
_cell.angle_alpha   90.00
_cell.angle_beta   90.00
_cell.angle_gamma   90.00
#
_symmetry.space_group_name_H-M   'P 1'
#
loop_
_entity.id
_entity.type
_entity.pdbx_description
1 polymer ?
#
loop_
_entity_poly.entity_id
_entity_poly.type
_entity_poly.pdbx_seq_one_letter_code
_entity_poly.pdbx_strand_id
1 'polypeptide(L)'
;MGIKSRITSLFERIRAFIFANPKLTVLILLAGIGFFVVVSVQALHFTSTPGFCRHCHPKEAGFGGEVATWERSKHAEANVSCLDCHAKPGVVGYLRAKIVALPDVYREFMLGEEKKMHVLLKSDDPIYAGNLVKNEVCLYCHTDAANQKTRSERFMSLLGHDFRKLDGVKNPEFRKKMGLPDILTEGVRPTTDVDPKHNKHFELGLSCVDCHLKIAHSGTLGYTSNMETCFTCHDKVRAEKKNPPKNENCIDCHRKSERVTPEKPIVRGSGANAVSFSHKTHSTVAQCGICHSGLFPMKAGATKIGFAEHGKDKACFPCHNGKKATDWSNCKYCHAGMSSPKPVAFGKGDTAVTFKHDTHSKGMQCDACHTKLWPMKAGSSKVTFADHSKDKSCFACHNGKKASDWSNCAKCHAKVPMPKDITYKPSDAAPATFSHDFHGSAFACKECHPKLWPMKRGAPMKMDPMYEGKSCGTCHSEKGGAFVATDCDKCHIEPKKK
;
A
#
# COMPACT_ATOMS: atom_id res chain seq x y z
N MET A 1 -9.60 40.14 -104.97
CA MET A 1 -10.22 40.10 -103.62
C MET A 1 -9.74 38.84 -102.93
N GLY A 2 -9.01 38.96 -101.82
CA GLY A 2 -8.46 37.83 -101.07
C GLY A 2 -7.85 38.32 -99.76
N ILE A 3 -8.66 38.27 -98.71
CA ILE A 3 -8.38 38.77 -97.35
C ILE A 3 -7.20 37.99 -96.75
N LYS A 4 -6.01 38.61 -96.68
CA LYS A 4 -4.95 38.14 -95.77
C LYS A 4 -5.17 38.79 -94.42
N SER A 5 -5.92 38.09 -93.57
CA SER A 5 -6.08 38.45 -92.16
C SER A 5 -4.70 38.50 -91.49
N ARG A 6 -4.28 39.68 -91.04
CA ARG A 6 -3.12 39.84 -90.15
C ARG A 6 -3.42 39.09 -88.86
N ILE A 7 -2.87 37.89 -88.72
CA ILE A 7 -2.77 37.21 -87.42
C ILE A 7 -1.70 37.98 -86.64
N THR A 8 -2.10 39.06 -85.98
CA THR A 8 -1.28 39.67 -84.94
C THR A 8 -1.06 38.62 -83.87
N SER A 9 0.21 38.37 -83.53
CA SER A 9 0.56 37.37 -82.53
C SER A 9 -0.14 37.70 -81.21
N LEU A 10 -0.44 36.68 -80.39
CA LEU A 10 -1.07 36.87 -79.08
C LEU A 10 -0.30 37.92 -78.25
N PHE A 11 1.04 37.93 -78.36
CA PHE A 11 1.92 38.90 -77.74
C PHE A 11 1.68 40.34 -78.20
N GLU A 12 1.50 40.57 -79.50
CA GLU A 12 1.21 41.90 -80.03
C GLU A 12 -0.16 42.41 -79.58
N ARG A 13 -1.17 41.53 -79.51
CA ARG A 13 -2.51 41.87 -79.01
C ARG A 13 -2.48 42.24 -77.52
N ILE A 14 -1.74 41.47 -76.72
CA ILE A 14 -1.54 41.75 -75.28
C ILE A 14 -0.80 43.08 -75.11
N ARG A 15 0.27 43.31 -75.86
CA ARG A 15 1.04 44.55 -75.80
C ARG A 15 0.17 45.76 -76.16
N ALA A 16 -0.59 45.69 -77.26
CA ALA A 16 -1.52 46.75 -77.66
C ALA A 16 -2.59 47.02 -76.59
N PHE A 17 -3.14 45.96 -75.98
CA PHE A 17 -4.11 46.09 -74.89
C PHE A 17 -3.53 46.78 -73.64
N ILE A 18 -2.30 46.42 -73.24
CA ILE A 18 -1.60 47.02 -72.09
C ILE A 18 -1.38 48.52 -72.30
N PHE A 19 -0.91 48.93 -73.48
CA PHE A 19 -0.70 50.34 -73.80
C PHE A 19 -2.01 51.12 -73.92
N ALA A 20 -3.06 50.52 -74.46
CA ALA A 20 -4.37 51.17 -74.61
C ALA A 20 -5.12 51.30 -73.28
N ASN A 21 -4.91 50.40 -72.31
CA ASN A 21 -5.69 50.34 -71.08
C ASN A 21 -4.83 50.19 -69.81
N PRO A 22 -3.88 51.10 -69.53
CA PRO A 22 -2.90 50.92 -68.44
C PRO A 22 -3.56 50.76 -67.05
N LYS A 23 -4.64 51.51 -66.76
CA LYS A 23 -5.37 51.40 -65.49
C LYS A 23 -6.07 50.04 -65.35
N LEU A 24 -6.70 49.56 -66.42
CA LEU A 24 -7.37 48.25 -66.42
C LEU A 24 -6.35 47.11 -66.31
N THR A 25 -5.20 47.22 -66.97
CA THR A 25 -4.10 46.26 -66.81
C THR A 25 -3.61 46.19 -65.37
N VAL A 26 -3.39 47.32 -64.70
CA VAL A 26 -3.02 47.34 -63.28
C VAL A 26 -4.10 46.69 -62.42
N LEU A 27 -5.38 46.98 -62.66
CA LEU A 27 -6.48 46.34 -61.93
C LEU A 27 -6.52 44.82 -62.15
N ILE A 28 -6.33 44.34 -63.38
CA ILE A 28 -6.27 42.91 -63.69
C ILE A 28 -5.08 42.25 -62.98
N LEU A 29 -3.91 42.89 -62.97
CA LEU A 29 -2.73 42.38 -62.27
C LEU A 29 -2.96 42.33 -60.75
N LEU A 30 -3.52 43.38 -60.14
CA LEU A 30 -3.84 43.41 -58.72
C LEU A 30 -4.90 42.35 -58.37
N ALA A 31 -5.92 42.18 -59.20
CA ALA A 31 -6.92 41.12 -59.04
C ALA A 31 -6.29 39.72 -59.16
N GLY A 32 -5.38 39.54 -60.12
CA GLY A 32 -4.64 38.28 -60.30
C GLY A 32 -3.72 37.96 -59.11
N ILE A 33 -2.98 38.95 -58.60
CA ILE A 33 -2.17 38.82 -57.39
C ILE A 33 -3.05 38.51 -56.18
N GLY A 34 -4.16 39.25 -56.00
CA GLY A 34 -5.12 39.01 -54.93
C GLY A 34 -5.69 37.60 -54.97
N PHE A 35 -6.12 37.14 -56.15
CA PHE A 35 -6.60 35.78 -56.36
C PHE A 35 -5.52 34.74 -56.04
N PHE A 36 -4.30 34.93 -56.53
CA PHE A 36 -3.18 34.03 -56.25
C PHE A 36 -2.88 33.96 -54.74
N VAL A 37 -2.89 35.09 -54.03
CA VAL A 37 -2.69 35.14 -52.58
C VAL A 37 -3.80 34.37 -51.86
N VAL A 38 -5.07 34.59 -52.22
CA VAL A 38 -6.21 33.89 -51.60
C VAL A 38 -6.11 32.38 -51.81
N VAL A 39 -5.88 31.93 -53.05
CA VAL A 39 -5.70 30.51 -53.36
C VAL A 39 -4.52 29.92 -52.59
N SER A 40 -3.38 30.63 -52.54
CA SER A 40 -2.20 30.17 -51.81
C SER A 40 -2.49 30.02 -50.31
N VAL A 41 -3.17 31.00 -49.70
CA VAL A 41 -3.56 30.95 -48.29
C VAL A 41 -4.49 29.77 -48.01
N GLN A 42 -5.49 29.54 -48.87
CA GLN A 42 -6.38 28.40 -48.73
C GLN A 42 -5.67 27.06 -48.87
N ALA A 43 -4.72 26.93 -49.81
CA ALA A 43 -3.88 25.75 -49.94
C ALA A 43 -3.02 25.51 -48.68
N LEU A 44 -2.46 26.58 -48.10
CA LEU A 44 -1.73 26.48 -46.83
C LEU A 44 -2.63 25.99 -45.69
N HIS A 45 -3.86 26.51 -45.57
CA HIS A 45 -4.79 26.08 -44.53
C HIS A 45 -5.21 24.62 -44.73
N PHE A 46 -5.53 24.21 -45.95
CA PHE A 46 -5.88 22.82 -46.27
C PHE A 46 -4.77 21.85 -45.86
N THR A 47 -3.52 22.15 -46.25
CA THR A 47 -2.33 21.34 -45.90
C THR A 47 -1.92 21.44 -44.42
N SER A 48 -2.65 22.20 -43.61
CA SER A 48 -2.46 22.31 -42.15
C SER A 48 -3.53 21.59 -41.34
N THR A 49 -4.53 21.02 -42.03
CA THR A 49 -5.63 20.33 -41.34
C THR A 49 -5.19 18.94 -40.87
N PRO A 50 -5.74 18.44 -39.74
CA PRO A 50 -5.55 17.05 -39.34
C PRO A 50 -5.99 16.09 -40.45
N GLY A 51 -7.01 16.48 -41.23
CA GLY A 51 -7.47 15.73 -42.40
C GLY A 51 -6.40 15.50 -43.46
N PHE A 52 -5.60 16.53 -43.76
CA PHE A 52 -4.44 16.39 -44.64
C PHE A 52 -3.34 15.54 -44.01
N CYS A 53 -3.03 15.75 -42.73
CA CYS A 53 -2.02 14.97 -42.01
C CYS A 53 -2.29 13.45 -42.04
N ARG A 54 -3.57 13.03 -42.09
CA ARG A 54 -3.96 11.61 -42.18
C ARG A 54 -3.48 10.87 -43.42
N HIS A 55 -3.05 11.57 -44.47
CA HIS A 55 -2.53 10.92 -45.67
C HIS A 55 -1.15 10.29 -45.42
N CYS A 56 -0.42 10.78 -44.42
CA CYS A 56 0.88 10.25 -44.02
C CYS A 56 0.83 9.60 -42.62
N HIS A 57 -0.08 10.05 -41.75
CA HIS A 57 -0.25 9.55 -40.38
C HIS A 57 -1.55 8.74 -40.24
N PRO A 58 -1.51 7.39 -40.33
CA PRO A 58 -2.68 6.51 -40.34
C PRO A 58 -3.64 6.68 -39.15
N LYS A 59 -4.87 6.17 -39.34
CA LYS A 59 -5.97 6.21 -38.34
C LYS A 59 -5.91 5.05 -37.34
N GLU A 60 -5.08 4.06 -37.59
CA GLU A 60 -4.86 2.94 -36.71
C GLU A 60 -3.95 3.38 -35.55
N ALA A 61 -4.28 2.92 -34.35
CA ALA A 61 -3.40 3.13 -33.21
C ALA A 61 -2.13 2.27 -33.40
N GLY A 62 -0.96 2.88 -33.27
CA GLY A 62 0.31 2.21 -33.49
C GLY A 62 1.39 3.18 -33.94
N PHE A 63 2.44 2.63 -34.54
CA PHE A 63 3.52 3.41 -35.13
C PHE A 63 3.00 4.31 -36.26
N GLY A 64 3.29 5.62 -36.22
CA GLY A 64 2.74 6.58 -37.19
C GLY A 64 1.24 6.88 -36.99
N GLY A 65 0.62 6.41 -35.90
CA GLY A 65 -0.79 6.61 -35.59
C GLY A 65 -1.09 7.93 -34.85
N GLU A 66 -0.31 8.99 -35.07
CA GLU A 66 -0.38 10.24 -34.32
C GLU A 66 -1.75 10.89 -34.40
N VAL A 67 -2.39 10.84 -35.57
CA VAL A 67 -3.75 11.38 -35.74
C VAL A 67 -4.76 10.55 -34.97
N ALA A 68 -4.63 9.22 -34.99
CA ALA A 68 -5.50 8.32 -34.25
C ALA A 68 -5.46 8.60 -32.74
N THR A 69 -4.29 8.85 -32.18
CA THR A 69 -4.13 9.15 -30.75
C THR A 69 -4.55 10.58 -30.42
N TRP A 70 -4.24 11.55 -31.29
CA TRP A 70 -4.68 12.93 -31.14
C TRP A 70 -6.21 13.07 -31.16
N GLU A 71 -6.91 12.41 -32.09
CA GLU A 71 -8.38 12.49 -32.27
C GLU A 71 -9.15 12.16 -30.97
N ARG A 72 -8.51 11.48 -30.02
CA ARG A 72 -9.09 10.99 -28.76
C ARG A 72 -8.61 11.78 -27.54
N SER A 73 -7.85 12.86 -27.77
CA SER A 73 -7.36 13.76 -26.75
C SER A 73 -8.37 14.88 -26.43
N LYS A 74 -8.24 15.47 -25.23
CA LYS A 74 -8.99 16.68 -24.88
C LYS A 74 -8.66 17.88 -25.76
N HIS A 75 -7.50 17.88 -26.40
CA HIS A 75 -7.11 18.91 -27.35
C HIS A 75 -7.91 18.79 -28.66
N ALA A 76 -8.11 17.57 -29.18
CA ALA A 76 -8.99 17.35 -30.32
C ALA A 76 -10.45 17.71 -30.01
N GLU A 77 -10.96 17.34 -28.82
CA GLU A 77 -12.31 17.77 -28.36
C GLU A 77 -12.43 19.30 -28.32
N ALA A 78 -11.37 19.98 -27.89
CA ALA A 78 -11.30 21.44 -27.91
C ALA A 78 -10.98 22.02 -29.30
N ASN A 79 -10.99 21.22 -30.37
CA ASN A 79 -10.67 21.58 -31.75
C ASN A 79 -9.29 22.27 -31.89
N VAL A 80 -8.30 21.81 -31.11
CA VAL A 80 -6.87 22.21 -31.23
C VAL A 80 -6.20 21.26 -32.22
N SER A 81 -5.75 21.81 -33.35
CA SER A 81 -5.14 21.08 -34.47
C SER A 81 -3.68 20.68 -34.19
N CYS A 82 -3.13 19.77 -34.98
CA CYS A 82 -1.73 19.35 -34.91
C CYS A 82 -0.77 20.55 -34.98
N LEU A 83 -1.01 21.47 -35.93
CA LEU A 83 -0.14 22.64 -36.14
C LEU A 83 -0.30 23.71 -35.04
N ASP A 84 -1.33 23.62 -34.21
CA ASP A 84 -1.44 24.48 -33.02
C ASP A 84 -0.39 24.08 -31.97
N CYS A 85 0.15 22.86 -32.00
CA CYS A 85 1.23 22.42 -31.11
C CYS A 85 2.61 22.44 -31.80
N HIS A 86 2.66 22.11 -33.09
CA HIS A 86 3.91 21.93 -33.84
C HIS A 86 4.45 23.21 -34.52
N ALA A 87 3.79 24.36 -34.34
CA ALA A 87 4.26 25.62 -34.89
C ALA A 87 4.13 26.76 -33.87
N LYS A 88 5.13 27.64 -33.88
CA LYS A 88 5.16 28.80 -32.98
C LYS A 88 3.94 29.70 -33.19
N PRO A 89 3.40 30.34 -32.14
CA PRO A 89 2.32 31.33 -32.27
C PRO A 89 2.65 32.47 -33.25
N GLY A 90 1.65 32.93 -33.99
CA GLY A 90 1.71 34.02 -34.96
C GLY A 90 1.91 33.59 -36.42
N VAL A 91 1.64 34.51 -37.34
CA VAL A 91 1.71 34.32 -38.81
C VAL A 91 3.11 33.88 -39.25
N VAL A 92 4.15 34.51 -38.70
CA VAL A 92 5.55 34.15 -39.00
C VAL A 92 5.87 32.73 -38.54
N GLY A 93 5.36 32.33 -37.37
CA GLY A 93 5.55 30.98 -36.84
C GLY A 93 4.88 29.92 -37.71
N TYR A 94 3.67 30.21 -38.19
CA TYR A 94 2.95 29.37 -39.14
C TYR A 94 3.72 29.19 -40.46
N LEU A 95 4.13 30.29 -41.10
CA LEU A 95 4.87 30.24 -42.37
C LEU A 95 6.22 29.52 -42.23
N ARG A 96 6.93 29.77 -41.11
CA ARG A 96 8.20 29.10 -40.83
C ARG A 96 8.03 27.59 -40.69
N ALA A 97 6.98 27.13 -40.01
CA ALA A 97 6.72 25.70 -39.87
C ALA A 97 6.49 25.04 -41.23
N LYS A 98 5.83 25.74 -42.17
CA LYS A 98 5.65 25.25 -43.54
C LYS A 98 6.95 25.12 -44.31
N ILE A 99 7.83 26.11 -44.20
CA ILE A 99 9.15 26.08 -44.87
C ILE A 99 10.02 24.96 -44.29
N VAL A 100 10.05 24.82 -42.96
CA VAL A 100 10.87 23.81 -42.27
C VAL A 100 10.39 22.39 -42.54
N ALA A 101 9.09 22.19 -42.82
CA ALA A 101 8.53 20.88 -43.15
C ALA A 101 8.78 20.44 -44.62
N LEU A 102 9.21 21.33 -45.52
CA LEU A 102 9.42 21.00 -46.94
C LEU A 102 10.39 19.82 -47.17
N PRO A 103 11.56 19.74 -46.47
CA PRO A 103 12.45 18.59 -46.61
C PRO A 103 11.79 17.28 -46.17
N ASP A 104 10.91 17.31 -45.19
CA ASP A 104 10.22 16.11 -44.70
C ASP A 104 9.15 15.64 -45.70
N VAL A 105 8.44 16.56 -46.34
CA VAL A 105 7.56 16.24 -47.47
C VAL A 105 8.36 15.61 -48.63
N TYR A 106 9.51 16.20 -48.99
CA TYR A 106 10.38 15.63 -50.02
C TYR A 106 10.84 14.21 -49.65
N ARG A 107 11.27 14.00 -48.40
CA ARG A 107 11.69 12.69 -47.89
C ARG A 107 10.55 11.68 -47.88
N GLU A 108 9.33 12.11 -47.60
CA GLU A 108 8.16 11.23 -47.60
C GLU A 108 7.89 10.64 -48.98
N PHE A 109 8.05 11.42 -50.04
CA PHE A 109 7.87 10.93 -51.41
C PHE A 109 9.11 10.22 -51.99
N MET A 110 10.31 10.45 -51.45
CA MET A 110 11.57 9.98 -52.04
C MET A 110 12.30 8.89 -51.25
N LEU A 111 12.00 8.69 -49.96
CA LEU A 111 12.62 7.65 -49.14
C LEU A 111 11.75 6.38 -49.07
N GLY A 112 12.39 5.20 -49.06
CA GLY A 112 11.71 3.93 -48.81
C GLY A 112 11.25 3.77 -47.35
N GLU A 113 10.27 2.88 -47.13
CA GLU A 113 9.60 2.67 -45.83
C GLU A 113 10.57 2.49 -44.65
N GLU A 114 11.64 1.72 -44.80
CA GLU A 114 12.61 1.43 -43.74
C GLU A 114 13.29 2.69 -43.17
N LYS A 115 13.64 3.66 -44.02
CA LYS A 115 14.26 4.93 -43.59
C LYS A 115 13.25 5.84 -42.89
N LYS A 116 11.96 5.75 -43.23
CA LYS A 116 10.89 6.50 -42.56
C LYS A 116 10.70 6.00 -41.13
N MET A 117 10.74 4.68 -40.94
CA MET A 117 10.65 4.04 -39.62
C MET A 117 11.75 4.54 -38.66
N HIS A 118 12.99 4.71 -39.14
CA HIS A 118 14.10 5.15 -38.29
C HIS A 118 13.96 6.61 -37.77
N VAL A 119 13.29 7.48 -38.53
CA VAL A 119 13.02 8.87 -38.12
C VAL A 119 11.86 8.92 -37.13
N LEU A 120 10.79 8.17 -37.41
CA LEU A 120 9.59 8.12 -36.58
C LEU A 120 9.87 7.44 -35.21
N LEU A 121 10.80 6.48 -35.12
CA LEU A 121 11.22 5.91 -33.82
C LEU A 121 11.84 6.92 -32.84
N LYS A 122 12.24 8.11 -33.31
CA LYS A 122 12.76 9.18 -32.44
C LYS A 122 11.66 9.99 -31.76
N SER A 123 10.39 9.84 -32.14
CA SER A 123 9.28 10.61 -31.55
C SER A 123 9.02 10.29 -30.08
N ASP A 124 9.40 9.09 -29.64
CA ASP A 124 9.29 8.65 -28.25
C ASP A 124 10.44 9.15 -27.35
N ASP A 125 11.47 9.79 -27.93
CA ASP A 125 12.55 10.42 -27.17
C ASP A 125 12.09 11.80 -26.67
N PRO A 126 12.01 12.03 -25.34
CA PRO A 126 11.62 13.32 -24.77
C PRO A 126 12.51 14.48 -25.21
N ILE A 127 13.81 14.25 -25.41
CA ILE A 127 14.76 15.28 -25.82
C ILE A 127 14.48 15.70 -27.26
N TYR A 128 14.23 14.72 -28.15
CA TYR A 128 13.82 15.00 -29.52
C TYR A 128 12.47 15.70 -29.56
N ALA A 129 11.46 15.17 -28.85
CA ALA A 129 10.12 15.75 -28.78
C ALA A 129 10.10 17.18 -28.24
N GLY A 130 10.87 17.48 -27.18
CA GLY A 130 10.98 18.82 -26.59
C GLY A 130 11.68 19.84 -27.50
N ASN A 131 12.39 19.36 -28.53
CA ASN A 131 12.90 20.21 -29.59
C ASN A 131 11.87 20.56 -30.65
N LEU A 132 10.92 19.67 -30.92
CA LEU A 132 9.83 19.89 -31.87
C LEU A 132 8.70 20.74 -31.27
N VAL A 133 8.29 20.44 -30.04
CA VAL A 133 7.18 21.13 -29.35
C VAL A 133 7.74 21.93 -28.18
N LYS A 134 7.91 23.25 -28.39
CA LYS A 134 8.45 24.16 -27.38
C LYS A 134 7.38 24.54 -26.35
N ASN A 135 7.80 24.68 -25.08
CA ASN A 135 6.92 25.08 -23.96
C ASN A 135 6.11 26.35 -24.25
N GLU A 136 6.67 27.29 -25.02
CA GLU A 136 6.00 28.54 -25.41
C GLU A 136 4.61 28.31 -26.03
N VAL A 137 4.45 27.22 -26.79
CA VAL A 137 3.20 26.90 -27.47
C VAL A 137 2.13 26.47 -26.47
N CYS A 138 2.49 25.66 -25.49
CA CYS A 138 1.59 25.25 -24.41
C CYS A 138 1.22 26.44 -23.52
N LEU A 139 2.21 27.22 -23.12
CA LEU A 139 2.03 28.38 -22.24
C LEU A 139 1.15 29.46 -22.88
N TYR A 140 1.16 29.59 -24.21
CA TYR A 140 0.32 30.53 -24.93
C TYR A 140 -1.18 30.34 -24.66
N CYS A 141 -1.63 29.09 -24.49
CA CYS A 141 -3.03 28.78 -24.17
C CYS A 141 -3.26 28.60 -22.67
N HIS A 142 -2.25 28.13 -21.93
CA HIS A 142 -2.39 27.74 -20.52
C HIS A 142 -1.93 28.78 -19.51
N THR A 143 -1.47 29.95 -19.95
CA THR A 143 -1.09 31.07 -19.06
C THR A 143 -1.53 32.42 -19.63
N ASP A 144 -1.89 33.35 -18.76
CA ASP A 144 -2.25 34.71 -19.14
C ASP A 144 -1.03 35.51 -19.58
N ALA A 145 0.02 35.46 -18.76
CA ALA A 145 1.24 36.23 -18.98
C ALA A 145 1.93 35.86 -20.30
N ALA A 146 2.08 34.56 -20.62
CA ALA A 146 2.73 34.16 -21.86
C ALA A 146 1.87 34.47 -23.09
N ASN A 147 0.54 34.36 -22.98
CA ASN A 147 -0.37 34.76 -24.06
C ASN A 147 -0.21 36.25 -24.37
N GLN A 148 -0.35 37.11 -23.37
CA GLN A 148 -0.26 38.57 -23.52
C GLN A 148 1.10 39.00 -24.08
N LYS A 149 2.19 38.49 -23.50
CA LYS A 149 3.56 38.75 -23.98
C LYS A 149 3.74 38.35 -25.44
N THR A 150 3.33 37.13 -25.80
CA THR A 150 3.48 36.65 -27.18
C THR A 150 2.66 37.48 -28.15
N ARG A 151 1.45 37.90 -27.75
CA ARG A 151 0.58 38.76 -28.57
C ARG A 151 1.14 40.18 -28.74
N SER A 152 1.88 40.72 -27.77
CA SER A 152 2.54 42.02 -27.91
C SER A 152 3.80 41.96 -28.78
N GLU A 153 4.46 40.80 -28.84
CA GLU A 153 5.73 40.63 -29.55
C GLU A 153 5.55 40.10 -30.98
N ARG A 154 4.38 39.54 -31.32
CA ARG A 154 4.17 38.82 -32.60
C ARG A 154 2.94 39.29 -33.35
N PHE A 155 3.05 39.18 -34.66
CA PHE A 155 1.93 39.40 -35.56
C PHE A 155 1.02 38.16 -35.56
N MET A 156 -0.12 38.27 -34.88
CA MET A 156 -1.03 37.14 -34.67
C MET A 156 -1.96 36.88 -35.86
N SER A 157 -2.35 37.92 -36.59
CA SER A 157 -3.34 37.86 -37.66
C SER A 157 -2.90 38.72 -38.84
N LEU A 158 -3.08 38.26 -40.08
CA LEU A 158 -2.85 39.07 -41.29
C LEU A 158 -4.19 39.49 -41.89
N LEU A 159 -4.35 40.78 -42.17
CA LEU A 159 -5.60 41.35 -42.73
C LEU A 159 -6.86 41.01 -41.91
N GLY A 160 -6.73 40.90 -40.59
CA GLY A 160 -7.85 40.56 -39.70
C GLY A 160 -8.21 39.07 -39.67
N HIS A 161 -7.44 38.21 -40.35
CA HIS A 161 -7.64 36.76 -40.34
C HIS A 161 -6.58 36.05 -39.49
N ASP A 162 -7.05 35.24 -38.54
CA ASP A 162 -6.21 34.33 -37.77
C ASP A 162 -5.84 33.12 -38.64
N PHE A 163 -4.57 32.73 -38.62
CA PHE A 163 -4.08 31.66 -39.50
C PHE A 163 -4.37 30.26 -38.94
N ARG A 164 -4.49 30.17 -37.62
CA ARG A 164 -4.87 28.97 -36.90
C ARG A 164 -5.75 29.33 -35.72
N LYS A 165 -6.37 28.31 -35.12
CA LYS A 165 -7.12 28.47 -33.90
C LYS A 165 -6.26 29.04 -32.78
N LEU A 166 -5.03 28.55 -32.61
CA LEU A 166 -4.13 29.05 -31.57
C LEU A 166 -3.93 30.57 -31.69
N ASP A 167 -3.80 31.11 -32.90
CA ASP A 167 -3.49 32.53 -33.09
C ASP A 167 -4.62 33.47 -32.62
N GLY A 168 -5.86 32.98 -32.63
CA GLY A 168 -7.05 33.67 -32.12
C GLY A 168 -7.28 33.53 -30.60
N VAL A 169 -6.49 32.70 -29.89
CA VAL A 169 -6.67 32.50 -28.44
C VAL A 169 -6.27 33.77 -27.67
N LYS A 170 -7.20 34.26 -26.85
CA LYS A 170 -7.01 35.42 -25.96
C LYS A 170 -7.26 35.01 -24.51
N ASN A 171 -6.24 35.14 -23.68
CA ASN A 171 -6.33 34.88 -22.25
C ASN A 171 -6.50 36.19 -21.46
N PRO A 172 -7.30 36.22 -20.36
CA PRO A 172 -7.85 35.06 -19.65
C PRO A 172 -9.18 34.51 -20.17
N GLU A 173 -9.82 35.17 -21.13
CA GLU A 173 -11.18 34.81 -21.58
C GLU A 173 -11.29 33.35 -22.04
N PHE A 174 -10.33 32.90 -22.86
CA PHE A 174 -10.29 31.53 -23.35
C PHE A 174 -10.14 30.51 -22.21
N ARG A 175 -9.12 30.65 -21.34
CA ARG A 175 -8.92 29.69 -20.23
C ARG A 175 -10.13 29.64 -19.30
N LYS A 176 -10.73 30.79 -18.96
CA LYS A 176 -11.89 30.88 -18.07
C LYS A 176 -13.12 30.23 -18.70
N LYS A 177 -13.37 30.48 -19.99
CA LYS A 177 -14.44 29.82 -20.76
C LYS A 177 -14.28 28.29 -20.78
N MET A 178 -13.04 27.79 -20.80
CA MET A 178 -12.72 26.35 -20.78
C MET A 178 -12.61 25.76 -19.36
N GLY A 179 -12.85 26.56 -18.31
CA GLY A 179 -12.70 26.15 -16.91
C GLY A 179 -11.27 25.72 -16.56
N LEU A 180 -10.27 26.31 -17.21
CA LEU A 180 -8.84 26.02 -17.03
C LEU A 180 -8.20 27.03 -16.07
N PRO A 181 -7.38 26.55 -15.10
CA PRO A 181 -6.53 27.44 -14.33
C PRO A 181 -5.38 27.98 -15.19
N ASP A 182 -4.81 29.11 -14.77
CA ASP A 182 -3.46 29.48 -15.19
C ASP A 182 -2.45 28.51 -14.53
N ILE A 183 -1.75 27.72 -15.33
CA ILE A 183 -0.96 26.59 -14.79
C ILE A 183 0.27 27.02 -13.99
N LEU A 184 0.77 28.24 -14.20
CA LEU A 184 1.95 28.75 -13.50
C LEU A 184 1.56 29.48 -12.21
N THR A 185 0.41 30.15 -12.20
CA THR A 185 0.00 31.00 -11.06
C THR A 185 -1.12 30.38 -10.20
N GLU A 186 -2.06 29.66 -10.82
CA GLU A 186 -3.22 29.05 -10.15
C GLU A 186 -3.06 27.53 -9.95
N GLY A 187 -2.07 26.90 -10.60
CA GLY A 187 -1.72 25.49 -10.45
C GLY A 187 -2.59 24.55 -11.30
N VAL A 188 -3.13 23.50 -10.69
CA VAL A 188 -3.93 22.48 -11.39
C VAL A 188 -5.42 22.58 -11.10
N ARG A 189 -6.25 21.99 -11.98
CA ARG A 189 -7.72 21.97 -11.81
C ARG A 189 -8.09 21.46 -10.40
N PRO A 190 -9.17 21.94 -9.76
CA PRO A 190 -9.59 21.48 -8.43
C PRO A 190 -9.85 19.97 -8.33
N THR A 191 -10.19 19.33 -9.45
CA THR A 191 -10.41 17.89 -9.57
C THR A 191 -9.11 17.07 -9.56
N THR A 192 -7.99 17.71 -9.92
CA THR A 192 -6.68 17.07 -10.00
C THR A 192 -6.09 16.90 -8.61
N ASP A 193 -5.70 15.65 -8.29
CA ASP A 193 -5.20 15.27 -6.98
C ASP A 193 -3.74 15.66 -6.75
N VAL A 194 -2.89 15.42 -7.75
CA VAL A 194 -1.47 15.72 -7.69
C VAL A 194 -1.20 17.09 -8.31
N ASP A 195 -0.52 17.96 -7.56
CA ASP A 195 -0.04 19.24 -8.07
C ASP A 195 1.49 19.18 -8.24
N PRO A 196 2.00 19.04 -9.48
CA PRO A 196 3.43 19.02 -9.71
C PRO A 196 4.08 20.39 -9.48
N LYS A 197 3.33 21.46 -9.18
CA LYS A 197 3.87 22.83 -9.06
C LYS A 197 4.61 23.24 -10.34
N HIS A 198 3.86 23.34 -11.44
CA HIS A 198 4.41 23.63 -12.78
C HIS A 198 5.41 24.77 -12.80
N ASN A 199 5.19 25.87 -12.06
CA ASN A 199 6.13 26.99 -12.02
C ASN A 199 7.54 26.57 -11.58
N LYS A 200 7.65 25.78 -10.50
CA LYS A 200 8.95 25.30 -10.01
C LYS A 200 9.68 24.44 -11.05
N HIS A 201 8.96 23.54 -11.71
CA HIS A 201 9.55 22.68 -12.74
C HIS A 201 9.91 23.48 -14.00
N PHE A 202 9.11 24.47 -14.35
CA PHE A 202 9.38 25.34 -15.48
C PHE A 202 10.61 26.23 -15.26
N GLU A 203 10.76 26.80 -14.05
CA GLU A 203 11.96 27.57 -13.65
C GLU A 203 13.24 26.72 -13.66
N LEU A 204 13.12 25.41 -13.41
CA LEU A 204 14.21 24.45 -13.52
C LEU A 204 14.54 24.06 -14.97
N GLY A 205 13.81 24.61 -15.96
CA GLY A 205 14.06 24.39 -17.38
C GLY A 205 13.45 23.11 -17.96
N LEU A 206 12.56 22.43 -17.22
CA LEU A 206 11.90 21.23 -17.76
C LEU A 206 10.94 21.59 -18.90
N SER A 207 10.88 20.70 -19.89
CA SER A 207 9.90 20.77 -20.96
C SER A 207 8.55 20.21 -20.51
N CYS A 208 7.46 20.77 -21.05
CA CYS A 208 6.12 20.24 -20.83
C CYS A 208 6.03 18.77 -21.26
N VAL A 209 6.74 18.39 -22.33
CA VAL A 209 6.72 17.02 -22.86
C VAL A 209 7.59 16.05 -22.06
N ASP A 210 8.43 16.52 -21.12
CA ASP A 210 9.17 15.63 -20.22
C ASP A 210 8.22 14.82 -19.33
N CYS A 211 7.06 15.40 -18.99
CA CYS A 211 6.02 14.74 -18.22
C CYS A 211 4.75 14.44 -19.04
N HIS A 212 4.50 15.24 -20.08
CA HIS A 212 3.31 15.16 -20.92
C HIS A 212 3.60 14.66 -22.35
N LEU A 213 4.68 13.87 -22.55
CA LEU A 213 5.10 13.33 -23.86
C LEU A 213 3.95 12.74 -24.70
N LYS A 214 3.00 12.13 -24.00
CA LYS A 214 1.92 11.33 -24.54
C LYS A 214 0.58 12.07 -24.65
N ILE A 215 0.60 13.42 -24.69
CA ILE A 215 -0.60 14.25 -24.93
C ILE A 215 -1.31 13.87 -26.23
N ALA A 216 -0.54 13.60 -27.29
CA ALA A 216 -1.06 13.35 -28.63
C ALA A 216 -0.42 12.14 -29.34
N HIS A 217 0.77 11.67 -28.94
CA HIS A 217 1.58 10.69 -29.69
C HIS A 217 1.85 9.38 -28.93
N SER A 218 0.94 8.96 -28.05
CA SER A 218 1.20 7.90 -27.08
C SER A 218 1.13 6.46 -27.59
N GLY A 219 0.61 6.24 -28.80
CA GLY A 219 0.07 4.96 -29.27
C GLY A 219 -1.05 4.37 -28.40
N THR A 220 -1.38 5.00 -27.26
CA THR A 220 -2.17 4.44 -26.17
C THR A 220 -3.27 5.41 -25.76
N LEU A 221 -4.52 4.95 -25.83
CA LEU A 221 -5.70 5.71 -25.47
C LEU A 221 -5.63 6.25 -24.02
N GLY A 222 -5.84 7.55 -23.84
CA GLY A 222 -6.08 8.14 -22.51
C GLY A 222 -4.89 8.11 -21.55
N TYR A 223 -3.65 8.17 -22.07
CA TYR A 223 -2.46 8.15 -21.23
C TYR A 223 -2.47 9.27 -20.18
N THR A 224 -2.33 8.88 -18.92
CA THR A 224 -2.11 9.78 -17.79
C THR A 224 -0.72 9.51 -17.20
N SER A 225 0.01 10.58 -16.86
CA SER A 225 1.28 10.46 -16.14
C SER A 225 1.08 9.65 -14.84
N ASN A 226 2.06 8.81 -14.52
CA ASN A 226 2.03 7.92 -13.36
C ASN A 226 3.12 8.31 -12.35
N MET A 227 3.07 7.71 -11.14
CA MET A 227 4.07 7.96 -10.11
C MET A 227 5.50 7.64 -10.55
N GLU A 228 5.67 6.59 -11.37
CA GLU A 228 6.97 6.17 -11.88
C GLU A 228 7.67 7.32 -12.64
N THR A 229 6.94 8.04 -13.49
CA THR A 229 7.45 9.21 -14.21
C THR A 229 8.06 10.24 -13.25
N CYS A 230 7.37 10.55 -12.15
CA CYS A 230 7.82 11.49 -11.15
C CYS A 230 9.00 10.95 -10.35
N PHE A 231 8.89 9.71 -9.86
CA PHE A 231 9.88 9.09 -8.97
C PHE A 231 11.21 8.86 -9.67
N THR A 232 11.21 8.36 -10.91
CA THR A 232 12.43 8.16 -11.70
C THR A 232 13.19 9.48 -11.91
N CYS A 233 12.49 10.57 -12.17
CA CYS A 233 13.12 11.89 -12.28
C CYS A 233 13.65 12.38 -10.92
N HIS A 234 12.82 12.32 -9.87
CA HIS A 234 13.21 12.76 -8.53
C HIS A 234 14.38 11.95 -7.95
N ASP A 235 14.47 10.66 -8.25
CA ASP A 235 15.59 9.81 -7.84
C ASP A 235 16.90 10.22 -8.52
N LYS A 236 16.87 10.53 -9.82
CA LYS A 236 18.04 11.08 -10.55
C LYS A 236 18.46 12.42 -9.97
N VAL A 237 17.50 13.32 -9.73
CA VAL A 237 17.76 14.65 -9.15
C VAL A 237 18.33 14.54 -7.72
N ARG A 238 17.87 13.57 -6.92
CA ARG A 238 18.47 13.26 -5.61
C ARG A 238 19.91 12.78 -5.71
N ALA A 239 20.24 11.96 -6.72
CA ALA A 239 21.61 11.51 -6.94
C ALA A 239 22.57 12.67 -7.27
N GLU A 240 22.06 13.76 -7.86
CA GLU A 240 22.78 15.02 -8.08
C GLU A 240 22.88 15.91 -6.82
N LYS A 241 22.53 15.39 -5.64
CA LYS A 241 22.52 16.12 -4.35
C LYS A 241 21.55 17.31 -4.30
N LYS A 242 20.48 17.29 -5.11
CA LYS A 242 19.35 18.23 -4.99
C LYS A 242 18.24 17.62 -4.11
N ASN A 243 17.31 18.45 -3.65
CA ASN A 243 16.26 18.06 -2.69
C ASN A 243 14.84 18.14 -3.29
N PRO A 244 14.45 17.23 -4.21
CA PRO A 244 13.05 17.09 -4.59
C PRO A 244 12.24 16.38 -3.49
N PRO A 245 10.89 16.45 -3.51
CA PRO A 245 10.03 15.73 -2.59
C PRO A 245 10.36 14.24 -2.50
N LYS A 246 10.34 13.69 -1.28
CA LYS A 246 10.61 12.27 -1.01
C LYS A 246 9.47 11.39 -1.53
N ASN A 247 9.80 10.26 -2.15
CA ASN A 247 8.80 9.35 -2.72
C ASN A 247 7.86 8.78 -1.64
N GLU A 248 8.34 8.68 -0.40
CA GLU A 248 7.60 8.20 0.76
C GLU A 248 6.69 9.28 1.39
N ASN A 249 6.87 10.54 1.01
CA ASN A 249 6.09 11.66 1.54
C ASN A 249 4.95 12.04 0.59
N CYS A 250 3.92 11.21 0.55
CA CYS A 250 2.83 11.32 -0.41
C CYS A 250 2.11 12.69 -0.36
N ILE A 251 2.01 13.32 0.80
CA ILE A 251 1.31 14.61 0.98
C ILE A 251 2.05 15.80 0.36
N ASP A 252 3.33 15.66 0.04
CA ASP A 252 4.06 16.71 -0.70
C ASP A 252 3.57 16.83 -2.15
N CYS A 253 3.00 15.74 -2.69
CA CYS A 253 2.48 15.67 -4.05
C CYS A 253 0.95 15.70 -4.09
N HIS A 254 0.29 14.97 -3.19
CA HIS A 254 -1.16 14.83 -3.14
C HIS A 254 -1.82 15.96 -2.34
N ARG A 255 -2.74 16.69 -2.99
CA ARG A 255 -3.43 17.85 -2.41
C ARG A 255 -4.49 17.49 -1.37
N LYS A 256 -4.98 16.24 -1.37
CA LYS A 256 -6.03 15.77 -0.44
C LYS A 256 -5.49 14.63 0.39
N SER A 257 -5.19 14.90 1.67
CA SER A 257 -4.72 13.88 2.62
C SER A 257 -5.69 12.70 2.71
N GLU A 258 -6.99 12.94 2.67
CA GLU A 258 -8.09 11.96 2.67
C GLU A 258 -8.06 10.97 1.50
N ARG A 259 -7.39 11.31 0.39
CA ARG A 259 -7.23 10.39 -0.75
C ARG A 259 -6.04 9.44 -0.59
N VAL A 260 -5.11 9.77 0.31
CA VAL A 260 -3.93 8.95 0.60
C VAL A 260 -4.09 8.17 1.90
N THR A 261 -4.83 8.71 2.87
CA THR A 261 -5.13 8.05 4.13
C THR A 261 -6.58 7.53 4.15
N PRO A 262 -6.81 6.23 4.41
CA PRO A 262 -8.15 5.71 4.62
C PRO A 262 -8.87 6.46 5.75
N GLU A 263 -10.02 7.06 5.44
CA GLU A 263 -10.84 7.79 6.40
C GLU A 263 -11.41 6.85 7.49
N LYS A 264 -11.83 5.65 7.07
CA LYS A 264 -12.35 4.63 7.97
C LYS A 264 -11.21 3.84 8.61
N PRO A 265 -11.30 3.52 9.91
CA PRO A 265 -10.36 2.62 10.55
C PRO A 265 -10.30 1.28 9.81
N ILE A 266 -9.08 0.78 9.59
CA ILE A 266 -8.87 -0.57 9.08
C ILE A 266 -9.18 -1.53 10.22
N VAL A 267 -10.21 -2.36 10.02
CA VAL A 267 -10.56 -3.43 10.95
C VAL A 267 -10.06 -4.76 10.40
N ARG A 268 -9.37 -5.53 11.24
CA ARG A 268 -8.88 -6.87 10.90
C ARG A 268 -9.33 -7.90 11.91
N GLY A 269 -9.78 -9.05 11.42
CA GLY A 269 -10.33 -10.13 12.25
C GLY A 269 -11.83 -9.96 12.49
N SER A 270 -12.40 -10.81 13.33
CA SER A 270 -13.84 -10.85 13.61
C SER A 270 -14.12 -11.12 15.10
N GLY A 271 -15.28 -10.67 15.57
CA GLY A 271 -15.71 -10.85 16.95
C GLY A 271 -14.76 -10.23 17.97
N ALA A 272 -14.51 -10.94 19.08
CA ALA A 272 -13.62 -10.48 20.16
C ALA A 272 -12.16 -10.24 19.71
N ASN A 273 -11.74 -10.82 18.59
CA ASN A 273 -10.38 -10.71 18.06
C ASN A 273 -10.23 -9.56 17.05
N ALA A 274 -11.31 -8.84 16.72
CA ALA A 274 -11.26 -7.73 15.76
C ALA A 274 -10.38 -6.60 16.27
N VAL A 275 -9.35 -6.24 15.50
CA VAL A 275 -8.43 -5.13 15.76
C VAL A 275 -8.79 -3.94 14.87
N SER A 276 -8.87 -2.75 15.45
CA SER A 276 -9.12 -1.51 14.70
C SER A 276 -7.86 -0.63 14.66
N PHE A 277 -7.48 -0.16 13.46
CA PHE A 277 -6.35 0.73 13.25
C PHE A 277 -6.79 2.00 12.50
N SER A 278 -6.49 3.18 13.04
CA SER A 278 -6.88 4.47 12.44
C SER A 278 -5.68 5.17 11.80
N HIS A 279 -5.73 5.43 10.49
CA HIS A 279 -4.71 6.25 9.83
C HIS A 279 -4.72 7.69 10.34
N LYS A 280 -5.91 8.25 10.63
CA LYS A 280 -6.07 9.63 11.11
C LYS A 280 -5.28 9.92 12.38
N THR A 281 -5.18 8.96 13.30
CA THR A 281 -4.41 9.14 14.55
C THR A 281 -2.92 8.86 14.38
N HIS A 282 -2.55 7.96 13.46
CA HIS A 282 -1.16 7.56 13.28
C HIS A 282 -0.41 8.50 12.32
N SER A 283 -1.07 9.07 11.31
CA SER A 283 -0.45 9.98 10.35
C SER A 283 -0.08 11.34 10.96
N THR A 284 -0.63 11.69 12.13
CA THR A 284 -0.24 12.90 12.87
C THR A 284 1.06 12.74 13.64
N VAL A 285 1.48 11.50 13.92
CA VAL A 285 2.66 11.19 14.75
C VAL A 285 3.74 10.39 14.01
N ALA A 286 3.40 9.79 12.87
CA ALA A 286 4.30 8.98 12.06
C ALA A 286 4.14 9.30 10.56
N GLN A 287 5.27 9.43 9.88
CA GLN A 287 5.31 9.57 8.42
C GLN A 287 4.97 8.24 7.74
N CYS A 288 4.35 8.29 6.56
CA CYS A 288 3.90 7.12 5.80
C CYS A 288 5.02 6.09 5.60
N GLY A 289 6.22 6.56 5.28
CA GLY A 289 7.41 5.73 5.07
C GLY A 289 7.81 4.89 6.28
N ILE A 290 7.56 5.35 7.51
CA ILE A 290 7.89 4.59 8.74
C ILE A 290 7.13 3.25 8.76
N CYS A 291 5.90 3.24 8.26
CA CYS A 291 5.07 2.04 8.21
C CYS A 291 5.23 1.30 6.87
N HIS A 292 5.15 2.02 5.74
CA HIS A 292 5.00 1.42 4.42
C HIS A 292 6.30 0.96 3.76
N SER A 293 7.46 1.37 4.28
CA SER A 293 8.77 0.87 3.79
C SER A 293 9.16 -0.51 4.33
N GLY A 294 8.38 -1.10 5.26
CA GLY A 294 8.69 -2.43 5.79
C GLY A 294 7.63 -3.08 6.67
N LEU A 295 7.02 -2.35 7.62
CA LEU A 295 6.08 -2.93 8.58
C LEU A 295 4.75 -3.34 7.94
N PHE A 296 4.25 -2.51 7.04
CA PHE A 296 2.97 -2.67 6.37
C PHE A 296 3.09 -2.34 4.88
N PRO A 297 3.43 -3.32 4.02
CA PRO A 297 3.38 -3.11 2.57
C PRO A 297 1.99 -2.63 2.15
N MET A 298 1.92 -1.72 1.17
CA MET A 298 0.67 -1.20 0.59
C MET A 298 -0.04 -2.25 -0.29
N LYS A 299 -0.25 -3.45 0.23
CA LYS A 299 -0.93 -4.56 -0.40
C LYS A 299 -1.83 -5.24 0.63
N ALA A 300 -3.13 -5.29 0.34
CA ALA A 300 -4.12 -5.88 1.23
C ALA A 300 -3.75 -7.33 1.57
N GLY A 301 -3.77 -7.66 2.87
CA GLY A 301 -3.44 -9.00 3.37
C GLY A 301 -1.96 -9.39 3.35
N ALA A 302 -1.04 -8.52 2.90
CA ALA A 302 0.38 -8.85 2.80
C ALA A 302 1.04 -9.11 4.17
N THR A 303 0.75 -8.28 5.17
CA THR A 303 1.21 -8.53 6.54
C THR A 303 0.28 -9.56 7.18
N LYS A 304 0.79 -10.67 7.69
CA LYS A 304 0.02 -11.62 8.53
C LYS A 304 0.41 -11.41 9.99
N ILE A 305 -0.58 -11.22 10.85
CA ILE A 305 -0.39 -11.00 12.28
C ILE A 305 -1.24 -12.04 13.00
N GLY A 306 -0.58 -13.00 13.64
CA GLY A 306 -1.18 -13.90 14.60
C GLY A 306 -0.78 -13.50 16.03
N PHE A 307 -1.24 -14.29 17.00
CA PHE A 307 -0.84 -14.06 18.39
C PHE A 307 0.67 -14.31 18.59
N ALA A 308 1.25 -15.24 17.85
CA ALA A 308 2.68 -15.56 17.95
C ALA A 308 3.59 -14.36 17.62
N GLU A 309 3.09 -13.36 16.91
CA GLU A 309 3.79 -12.12 16.58
C GLU A 309 3.61 -11.02 17.64
N HIS A 310 2.72 -11.20 18.63
CA HIS A 310 2.53 -10.21 19.69
C HIS A 310 3.79 -10.05 20.53
N GLY A 311 4.15 -8.79 20.81
CA GLY A 311 5.35 -8.43 21.57
C GLY A 311 6.68 -8.63 20.82
N LYS A 312 6.67 -9.10 19.57
CA LYS A 312 7.87 -9.24 18.73
C LYS A 312 8.09 -7.99 17.89
N ASP A 313 9.31 -7.76 17.39
CA ASP A 313 9.65 -6.60 16.54
C ASP A 313 9.05 -6.70 15.11
N LYS A 314 7.72 -6.80 15.00
CA LYS A 314 6.94 -6.92 13.76
C LYS A 314 5.60 -6.19 13.87
N ALA A 315 5.09 -5.68 12.75
CA ALA A 315 3.80 -4.99 12.66
C ALA A 315 3.66 -3.82 13.65
N CYS A 316 2.76 -3.91 14.64
CA CYS A 316 2.45 -2.82 15.57
C CYS A 316 3.47 -2.67 16.72
N PHE A 317 4.07 -3.78 17.13
CA PHE A 317 4.84 -3.90 18.37
C PHE A 317 6.24 -3.24 18.38
N PRO A 318 6.91 -2.92 17.24
CA PRO A 318 8.11 -2.07 17.25
C PRO A 318 7.88 -0.68 17.89
N CYS A 319 6.63 -0.22 17.86
CA CYS A 319 6.19 1.03 18.49
C CYS A 319 5.36 0.78 19.77
N HIS A 320 4.41 -0.16 19.74
CA HIS A 320 3.58 -0.51 20.89
C HIS A 320 4.27 -1.50 21.84
N ASN A 321 5.30 -1.03 22.53
CA ASN A 321 6.14 -1.81 23.44
C ASN A 321 6.25 -1.19 24.84
N GLY A 322 5.39 -0.23 25.16
CA GLY A 322 5.43 0.50 26.44
C GLY A 322 6.53 1.56 26.54
N LYS A 323 7.45 1.65 25.56
CA LYS A 323 8.50 2.69 25.51
C LYS A 323 8.18 3.79 24.51
N LYS A 324 7.87 3.44 23.25
CA LYS A 324 7.58 4.43 22.18
C LYS A 324 6.11 4.83 22.13
N ALA A 325 5.22 3.88 22.39
CA ALA A 325 3.78 4.07 22.45
C ALA A 325 3.20 3.17 23.55
N THR A 326 1.87 3.13 23.64
CA THR A 326 1.15 2.31 24.63
C THR A 326 1.63 0.86 24.65
N ASP A 327 1.66 0.27 25.85
CA ASP A 327 2.04 -1.11 26.05
C ASP A 327 1.01 -2.07 25.42
N TRP A 328 1.49 -3.11 24.74
CA TRP A 328 0.64 -4.04 24.00
C TRP A 328 -0.16 -4.99 24.89
N SER A 329 0.22 -5.15 26.16
CA SER A 329 -0.46 -6.03 27.12
C SER A 329 -1.91 -5.61 27.40
N ASN A 330 -2.26 -4.34 27.16
CA ASN A 330 -3.64 -3.89 27.22
C ASN A 330 -4.37 -4.18 25.90
N CYS A 331 -4.95 -5.38 25.82
CA CYS A 331 -5.65 -5.88 24.63
C CYS A 331 -6.78 -4.95 24.16
N LYS A 332 -7.44 -4.20 25.08
CA LYS A 332 -8.58 -3.34 24.75
C LYS A 332 -8.24 -2.14 23.89
N TYR A 333 -6.97 -1.70 23.90
CA TYR A 333 -6.56 -0.58 23.04
C TYR A 333 -6.61 -0.94 21.56
N CYS A 334 -6.42 -2.22 21.23
CA CYS A 334 -6.38 -2.69 19.86
C CYS A 334 -7.63 -3.52 19.51
N HIS A 335 -8.04 -4.43 20.41
CA HIS A 335 -9.14 -5.36 20.19
C HIS A 335 -10.46 -4.78 20.69
N ALA A 336 -11.41 -4.61 19.78
CA ALA A 336 -12.72 -4.01 20.08
C ALA A 336 -13.60 -4.87 21.00
N GLY A 337 -13.34 -6.17 21.13
CA GLY A 337 -14.17 -7.09 21.91
C GLY A 337 -13.41 -8.03 22.86
N MET A 338 -12.13 -7.78 23.14
CA MET A 338 -11.35 -8.64 24.03
C MET A 338 -11.47 -8.14 25.48
N SER A 339 -12.16 -8.91 26.32
CA SER A 339 -12.09 -8.81 27.77
C SER A 339 -10.94 -9.66 28.32
N SER A 340 -10.47 -9.38 29.54
CA SER A 340 -9.45 -10.20 30.23
C SER A 340 -9.75 -11.70 30.09
N PRO A 341 -8.73 -12.57 29.95
CA PRO A 341 -8.96 -13.99 29.77
C PRO A 341 -9.76 -14.56 30.96
N LYS A 342 -10.81 -15.33 30.67
CA LYS A 342 -11.65 -15.94 31.70
C LYS A 342 -10.80 -16.83 32.63
N PRO A 343 -11.19 -16.97 33.92
CA PRO A 343 -10.57 -17.95 34.80
C PRO A 343 -10.62 -19.35 34.21
N VAL A 344 -9.52 -20.11 34.35
CA VAL A 344 -9.40 -21.47 33.82
C VAL A 344 -9.40 -22.46 34.98
N ALA A 345 -10.28 -23.45 34.94
CA ALA A 345 -10.34 -24.52 35.94
C ALA A 345 -9.55 -25.75 35.48
N PHE A 346 -8.72 -26.30 36.37
CA PHE A 346 -8.00 -27.56 36.19
C PHE A 346 -8.56 -28.62 37.14
N GLY A 347 -9.05 -29.73 36.60
CA GLY A 347 -9.71 -30.79 37.38
C GLY A 347 -11.24 -30.79 37.25
N LYS A 348 -11.93 -31.55 38.11
CA LYS A 348 -13.40 -31.65 38.14
C LYS A 348 -13.89 -31.62 39.59
N GLY A 349 -15.05 -31.00 39.82
CA GLY A 349 -15.69 -30.91 41.15
C GLY A 349 -14.94 -30.03 42.14
N ASP A 350 -15.17 -30.23 43.43
CA ASP A 350 -14.67 -29.38 44.53
C ASP A 350 -13.14 -29.42 44.72
N THR A 351 -12.47 -30.35 44.04
CA THR A 351 -11.01 -30.48 44.06
C THR A 351 -10.34 -29.73 42.90
N ALA A 352 -11.12 -29.09 42.02
CA ALA A 352 -10.59 -28.32 40.90
C ALA A 352 -9.85 -27.05 41.36
N VAL A 353 -8.75 -26.73 40.66
CA VAL A 353 -7.97 -25.51 40.89
C VAL A 353 -8.38 -24.46 39.88
N THR A 354 -8.78 -23.28 40.34
CA THR A 354 -9.13 -22.15 39.46
C THR A 354 -7.95 -21.20 39.30
N PHE A 355 -7.42 -21.10 38.09
CA PHE A 355 -6.39 -20.14 37.71
C PHE A 355 -7.04 -18.83 37.23
N LYS A 356 -6.64 -17.71 37.83
CA LYS A 356 -7.12 -16.36 37.46
C LYS A 356 -6.00 -15.59 36.76
N HIS A 357 -6.24 -15.15 35.53
CA HIS A 357 -5.26 -14.36 34.77
C HIS A 357 -5.00 -13.00 35.43
N ASP A 358 -6.03 -12.34 35.96
CA ASP A 358 -5.91 -10.99 36.55
C ASP A 358 -4.94 -10.89 37.73
N THR A 359 -4.72 -12.00 38.46
CA THR A 359 -3.75 -12.03 39.57
C THR A 359 -2.34 -12.36 39.10
N HIS A 360 -2.20 -13.01 37.94
CA HIS A 360 -0.91 -13.46 37.41
C HIS A 360 -0.37 -12.55 36.29
N SER A 361 -1.20 -11.72 35.67
CA SER A 361 -0.81 -10.75 34.65
C SER A 361 -0.30 -9.42 35.23
N LYS A 362 -0.45 -9.19 36.55
CA LYS A 362 0.08 -8.01 37.22
C LYS A 362 1.61 -8.08 37.28
N GLY A 363 2.26 -7.45 36.29
CA GLY A 363 3.72 -7.39 36.18
C GLY A 363 4.36 -8.57 35.44
N MET A 364 3.57 -9.45 34.83
CA MET A 364 4.07 -10.59 34.05
C MET A 364 3.55 -10.53 32.61
N GLN A 365 4.47 -10.64 31.67
CA GLN A 365 4.17 -10.61 30.24
C GLN A 365 3.58 -11.95 29.79
N CYS A 366 2.67 -11.93 28.81
CA CYS A 366 1.97 -13.16 28.39
C CYS A 366 2.94 -14.21 27.82
N ASP A 367 4.07 -13.78 27.24
CA ASP A 367 5.11 -14.65 26.69
C ASP A 367 5.92 -15.41 27.76
N ALA A 368 5.92 -14.91 28.99
CA ALA A 368 6.49 -15.61 30.14
C ALA A 368 5.78 -16.94 30.42
N CYS A 369 4.50 -17.05 30.02
CA CYS A 369 3.69 -18.25 30.16
C CYS A 369 3.34 -18.90 28.81
N HIS A 370 3.01 -18.11 27.80
CA HIS A 370 2.51 -18.57 26.51
C HIS A 370 3.56 -18.43 25.39
N THR A 371 3.66 -19.37 24.45
CA THR A 371 3.05 -20.70 24.45
C THR A 371 3.91 -21.74 25.18
N LYS A 372 5.07 -21.32 25.71
CA LYS A 372 6.13 -22.21 26.19
C LYS A 372 5.72 -23.08 27.38
N LEU A 373 5.05 -22.49 28.38
CA LEU A 373 4.55 -23.22 29.55
C LEU A 373 3.09 -23.65 29.34
N TRP A 374 2.30 -22.80 28.69
CA TRP A 374 0.86 -23.02 28.49
C TRP A 374 0.46 -22.73 27.04
N PRO A 375 -0.25 -23.64 26.35
CA PRO A 375 -0.91 -23.33 25.10
C PRO A 375 -2.10 -22.40 25.34
N MET A 376 -2.35 -21.46 24.43
CA MET A 376 -3.53 -20.58 24.45
C MET A 376 -4.78 -21.27 23.90
N LYS A 377 -5.11 -22.43 24.47
CA LYS A 377 -6.33 -23.17 24.18
C LYS A 377 -6.87 -23.75 25.48
N ALA A 378 -8.02 -23.27 25.93
CA ALA A 378 -8.64 -23.77 27.16
C ALA A 378 -8.85 -25.29 27.08
N GLY A 379 -8.51 -26.00 28.16
CA GLY A 379 -8.65 -27.46 28.24
C GLY A 379 -7.60 -28.28 27.46
N SER A 380 -6.63 -27.65 26.81
CA SER A 380 -5.57 -28.38 26.08
C SER A 380 -4.50 -28.99 26.99
N SER A 381 -4.29 -28.42 28.17
CA SER A 381 -3.34 -28.92 29.17
C SER A 381 -4.05 -29.69 30.27
N LYS A 382 -3.54 -30.87 30.60
CA LYS A 382 -3.94 -31.66 31.77
C LYS A 382 -2.80 -31.64 32.78
N VAL A 383 -3.09 -31.22 34.01
CA VAL A 383 -2.15 -31.32 35.12
C VAL A 383 -2.53 -32.54 35.94
N THR A 384 -1.62 -33.49 36.03
CA THR A 384 -1.76 -34.67 36.89
C THR A 384 -0.99 -34.47 38.18
N PHE A 385 -1.21 -35.34 39.16
CA PHE A 385 -0.45 -35.30 40.41
C PHE A 385 1.06 -35.51 40.16
N ALA A 386 1.45 -36.30 39.14
CA ALA A 386 2.85 -36.48 38.77
C ALA A 386 3.53 -35.17 38.29
N ASP A 387 2.73 -34.21 37.83
CA ASP A 387 3.23 -32.90 37.41
C ASP A 387 3.46 -31.96 38.61
N HIS A 388 3.10 -32.35 39.84
CA HIS A 388 3.39 -31.62 41.09
C HIS A 388 4.86 -31.80 41.49
N SER A 389 5.75 -31.37 40.59
CA SER A 389 7.20 -31.48 40.73
C SER A 389 7.89 -30.20 40.29
N LYS A 390 9.16 -30.04 40.67
CA LYS A 390 9.94 -28.85 40.31
C LYS A 390 10.01 -28.75 38.77
N ASP A 391 9.64 -27.57 38.24
CA ASP A 391 9.87 -27.13 36.85
C ASP A 391 8.81 -27.47 35.77
N LYS A 392 7.59 -27.90 36.12
CA LYS A 392 6.48 -28.08 35.16
C LYS A 392 5.22 -27.31 35.55
N SER A 393 4.45 -26.84 34.56
CA SER A 393 3.13 -26.21 34.74
C SER A 393 3.15 -25.07 35.79
N CYS A 394 2.26 -25.11 36.79
CA CYS A 394 2.23 -24.13 37.89
C CYS A 394 3.55 -24.09 38.68
N PHE A 395 4.21 -25.25 38.81
CA PHE A 395 5.39 -25.47 39.63
C PHE A 395 6.69 -24.98 38.96
N ALA A 396 6.64 -24.50 37.72
CA ALA A 396 7.73 -23.73 37.11
C ALA A 396 7.99 -22.40 37.86
N CYS A 397 6.96 -21.87 38.53
CA CYS A 397 7.04 -20.68 39.37
C CYS A 397 6.72 -20.99 40.84
N HIS A 398 5.71 -21.81 41.13
CA HIS A 398 5.34 -22.24 42.49
C HIS A 398 6.26 -23.35 43.02
N ASN A 399 7.55 -23.04 43.18
CA ASN A 399 8.59 -23.96 43.64
C ASN A 399 9.28 -23.50 44.93
N GLY A 400 8.71 -22.49 45.60
CA GLY A 400 9.27 -21.87 46.81
C GLY A 400 10.42 -20.89 46.53
N LYS A 401 10.88 -20.74 45.28
CA LYS A 401 11.91 -19.76 44.88
C LYS A 401 11.30 -18.55 44.16
N LYS A 402 10.51 -18.78 43.10
CA LYS A 402 9.94 -17.71 42.27
C LYS A 402 8.58 -17.24 42.76
N ALA A 403 7.80 -18.14 43.33
CA ALA A 403 6.50 -17.89 43.94
C ALA A 403 6.32 -18.81 45.14
N SER A 404 5.10 -18.82 45.72
CA SER A 404 4.77 -19.64 46.89
C SER A 404 5.13 -21.12 46.70
N ASP A 405 5.55 -21.76 47.79
CA ASP A 405 5.86 -23.18 47.81
C ASP A 405 4.62 -24.05 47.54
N TRP A 406 4.81 -25.16 46.84
CA TRP A 406 3.74 -26.05 46.40
C TRP A 406 3.23 -27.01 47.47
N SER A 407 3.97 -27.21 48.56
CA SER A 407 3.61 -28.18 49.60
C SER A 407 2.31 -27.85 50.33
N ASN A 408 1.86 -26.60 50.26
CA ASN A 408 0.57 -26.20 50.82
C ASN A 408 -0.56 -26.38 49.80
N CYS A 409 -1.13 -27.59 49.78
CA CYS A 409 -2.20 -27.98 48.86
C CYS A 409 -3.43 -27.06 48.95
N ALA A 410 -3.75 -26.53 50.13
CA ALA A 410 -4.93 -25.69 50.38
C ALA A 410 -4.85 -24.31 49.73
N LYS A 411 -3.65 -23.85 49.32
CA LYS A 411 -3.52 -22.58 48.58
C LYS A 411 -4.06 -22.66 47.16
N CYS A 412 -4.16 -23.87 46.60
CA CYS A 412 -4.60 -24.09 45.23
C CYS A 412 -5.92 -24.87 45.17
N HIS A 413 -6.06 -25.90 46.01
CA HIS A 413 -7.24 -26.75 46.07
C HIS A 413 -8.20 -26.27 47.16
N ALA A 414 -9.46 -26.01 46.79
CA ALA A 414 -10.52 -25.75 47.76
C ALA A 414 -10.81 -26.98 48.63
N LYS A 415 -10.74 -28.19 48.03
CA LYS A 415 -10.72 -29.48 48.72
C LYS A 415 -9.53 -30.30 48.23
N VAL A 416 -8.64 -30.72 49.13
CA VAL A 416 -7.46 -31.50 48.75
C VAL A 416 -7.90 -32.89 48.28
N PRO A 417 -7.53 -33.32 47.04
CA PRO A 417 -7.87 -34.65 46.56
C PRO A 417 -7.06 -35.71 47.32
N MET A 418 -7.70 -36.39 48.27
CA MET A 418 -7.09 -37.53 48.96
C MET A 418 -7.12 -38.76 48.05
N PRO A 419 -6.04 -39.57 47.97
CA PRO A 419 -6.08 -40.85 47.28
C PRO A 419 -7.19 -41.74 47.86
N LYS A 420 -7.80 -42.58 47.01
CA LYS A 420 -8.71 -43.62 47.51
C LYS A 420 -7.98 -44.60 48.41
N ASP A 421 -8.71 -45.17 49.36
CA ASP A 421 -8.23 -46.24 50.23
C ASP A 421 -7.61 -47.38 49.41
N ILE A 422 -6.51 -47.93 49.93
CA ILE A 422 -5.76 -49.00 49.29
C ILE A 422 -6.12 -50.31 49.98
N THR A 423 -6.69 -51.25 49.23
CA THR A 423 -6.96 -52.61 49.73
C THR A 423 -5.92 -53.59 49.18
N TYR A 424 -5.19 -54.23 50.08
CA TYR A 424 -4.31 -55.36 49.83
C TYR A 424 -5.09 -56.67 50.04
N LYS A 425 -4.94 -57.62 49.12
CA LYS A 425 -5.60 -58.93 49.18
C LYS A 425 -4.52 -60.03 49.22
N PRO A 426 -3.99 -60.36 50.40
CA PRO A 426 -3.09 -61.50 50.54
C PRO A 426 -3.86 -62.80 50.22
N SER A 427 -3.15 -63.83 49.76
CA SER A 427 -3.73 -65.14 49.41
C SER A 427 -4.10 -65.97 50.65
N ASP A 428 -3.50 -65.64 51.78
CA ASP A 428 -3.44 -66.40 53.04
C ASP A 428 -4.07 -65.65 54.23
N ALA A 429 -4.65 -64.46 54.02
CA ALA A 429 -5.33 -63.68 55.06
C ALA A 429 -6.48 -62.83 54.50
N ALA A 430 -7.32 -62.28 55.38
CA ALA A 430 -8.39 -61.37 54.98
C ALA A 430 -7.82 -60.08 54.33
N PRO A 431 -8.60 -59.34 53.51
CA PRO A 431 -8.11 -58.11 52.89
C PRO A 431 -7.70 -57.05 53.92
N ALA A 432 -6.54 -56.43 53.73
CA ALA A 432 -6.09 -55.31 54.55
C ALA A 432 -6.36 -53.98 53.85
N THR A 433 -7.15 -53.09 54.46
CA THR A 433 -7.49 -51.79 53.86
C THR A 433 -6.81 -50.64 54.59
N PHE A 434 -5.98 -49.88 53.88
CA PHE A 434 -5.37 -48.65 54.34
C PHE A 434 -6.21 -47.44 53.93
N SER A 435 -6.71 -46.69 54.91
CA SER A 435 -7.50 -45.49 54.66
C SER A 435 -6.65 -44.22 54.62
N HIS A 436 -6.58 -43.57 53.46
CA HIS A 436 -5.87 -42.28 53.36
C HIS A 436 -6.65 -41.14 54.04
N ASP A 437 -7.97 -41.26 54.14
CA ASP A 437 -8.81 -40.25 54.79
C ASP A 437 -8.49 -40.17 56.29
N PHE A 438 -8.44 -41.33 56.96
CA PHE A 438 -8.05 -41.40 58.38
C PHE A 438 -6.60 -40.96 58.59
N HIS A 439 -5.63 -41.55 57.88
CA HIS A 439 -4.22 -41.24 58.10
C HIS A 439 -3.86 -39.82 57.68
N GLY A 440 -4.49 -39.28 56.63
CA GLY A 440 -4.31 -37.90 56.19
C GLY A 440 -4.95 -36.86 57.12
N SER A 441 -5.86 -37.27 58.00
CA SER A 441 -6.39 -36.42 59.08
C SER A 441 -5.44 -36.35 60.29
N ALA A 442 -4.61 -37.38 60.49
CA ALA A 442 -3.71 -37.50 61.63
C ALA A 442 -2.26 -37.07 61.31
N PHE A 443 -1.81 -37.23 60.07
CA PHE A 443 -0.42 -37.01 59.67
C PHE A 443 -0.30 -36.19 58.39
N ALA A 444 0.71 -35.33 58.31
CA ALA A 444 0.98 -34.58 57.08
C ALA A 444 1.54 -35.49 55.98
N CYS A 445 1.22 -35.21 54.72
CA CYS A 445 1.65 -36.02 53.57
C CYS A 445 3.17 -36.27 53.53
N LYS A 446 3.98 -35.31 54.02
CA LYS A 446 5.44 -35.39 54.06
C LYS A 446 6.01 -36.41 55.06
N GLU A 447 5.20 -36.82 56.04
CA GLU A 447 5.60 -37.79 57.06
C GLU A 447 5.63 -39.20 56.48
N CYS A 448 4.75 -39.47 55.50
CA CYS A 448 4.71 -40.73 54.78
C CYS A 448 5.44 -40.66 53.43
N HIS A 449 5.23 -39.58 52.65
CA HIS A 449 5.69 -39.48 51.28
C HIS A 449 6.84 -38.47 51.11
N PRO A 450 7.83 -38.78 50.24
CA PRO A 450 8.06 -40.05 49.57
C PRO A 450 8.83 -41.07 50.43
N LYS A 451 9.18 -40.69 51.68
CA LYS A 451 10.21 -41.36 52.49
C LYS A 451 9.83 -42.77 52.93
N LEU A 452 8.61 -42.97 53.45
CA LEU A 452 8.12 -44.29 53.87
C LEU A 452 7.42 -45.00 52.70
N TRP A 453 6.72 -44.22 51.88
CA TRP A 453 5.96 -44.75 50.75
C TRP A 453 6.25 -43.96 49.48
N PRO A 454 6.59 -44.62 48.35
CA PRO A 454 6.57 -43.95 47.07
C PRO A 454 5.12 -43.66 46.67
N MET A 455 4.88 -42.50 46.04
CA MET A 455 3.56 -42.14 45.51
C MET A 455 3.26 -42.88 44.18
N LYS A 456 3.41 -44.21 44.19
CA LYS A 456 3.14 -45.11 43.08
C LYS A 456 2.26 -46.25 43.57
N ARG A 457 1.19 -46.54 42.83
CA ARG A 457 0.25 -47.62 43.15
C ARG A 457 0.91 -48.99 42.92
N GLY A 458 0.68 -49.94 43.83
CA GLY A 458 1.02 -51.35 43.63
C GLY A 458 2.38 -51.81 44.16
N ALA A 459 2.98 -51.09 45.12
CA ALA A 459 4.11 -51.64 45.86
C ALA A 459 3.64 -52.88 46.67
N PRO A 460 4.29 -54.05 46.53
CA PRO A 460 3.90 -55.26 47.26
C PRO A 460 4.09 -55.05 48.76
N MET A 461 3.12 -55.51 49.54
CA MET A 461 3.14 -55.43 51.00
C MET A 461 3.42 -56.80 51.58
N LYS A 462 4.42 -56.90 52.46
CA LYS A 462 4.76 -58.12 53.22
C LYS A 462 4.76 -57.80 54.71
N MET A 463 4.47 -58.80 55.54
CA MET A 463 4.47 -58.63 57.00
C MET A 463 5.90 -58.54 57.58
N ASP A 464 6.88 -59.29 57.06
CA ASP A 464 8.23 -59.35 57.64
C ASP A 464 8.88 -57.95 57.80
N PRO A 465 8.85 -57.05 56.77
CA PRO A 465 9.37 -55.70 56.94
C PRO A 465 8.61 -54.86 57.98
N MET A 466 7.33 -55.15 58.25
CA MET A 466 6.57 -54.43 59.26
C MET A 466 7.07 -54.73 60.67
N TYR A 467 7.42 -55.99 60.96
CA TYR A 467 7.99 -56.37 62.25
C TYR A 467 9.38 -55.76 62.46
N GLU A 468 10.12 -55.49 61.38
CA GLU A 468 11.40 -54.76 61.41
C GLU A 468 11.24 -53.22 61.51
N GLY A 469 10.02 -52.72 61.70
CA GLY A 469 9.75 -51.28 61.81
C GLY A 469 9.75 -50.51 60.48
N LYS A 470 9.67 -51.20 59.34
CA LYS A 470 9.54 -50.60 58.01
C LYS A 470 8.07 -50.53 57.60
N SER A 471 7.75 -49.71 56.59
CA SER A 471 6.40 -49.62 56.02
C SER A 471 5.35 -49.24 57.09
N CYS A 472 4.30 -50.04 57.30
CA CYS A 472 3.29 -49.78 58.32
C CYS A 472 3.89 -49.87 59.74
N GLY A 473 4.89 -50.74 59.93
CA GLY A 473 5.55 -50.97 61.22
C GLY A 473 6.36 -49.79 61.75
N THR A 474 6.64 -48.78 60.92
CA THR A 474 7.26 -47.53 61.40
C THR A 474 6.37 -46.83 62.43
N CYS A 475 5.05 -46.94 62.30
CA CYS A 475 4.07 -46.39 63.25
C CYS A 475 3.33 -47.50 64.02
N HIS A 476 3.05 -48.63 63.39
CA HIS A 476 2.38 -49.79 63.99
C HIS A 476 3.36 -50.75 64.66
N SER A 477 4.11 -50.24 65.63
CA SER A 477 5.05 -51.00 66.46
C SER A 477 5.03 -50.48 67.88
N GLU A 478 5.65 -51.21 68.83
CA GLU A 478 5.73 -50.81 70.24
C GLU A 478 6.30 -49.41 70.46
N LYS A 479 7.12 -48.93 69.52
CA LYS A 479 7.79 -47.62 69.55
C LYS A 479 7.14 -46.57 68.64
N GLY A 480 6.17 -46.96 67.81
CA GLY A 480 5.62 -46.14 66.71
C GLY A 480 4.39 -45.31 67.07
N GLY A 481 3.86 -45.43 68.29
CA GLY A 481 2.75 -44.63 68.80
C GLY A 481 1.35 -45.05 68.33
N ALA A 482 1.23 -46.04 67.42
CA ALA A 482 -0.02 -46.70 67.07
C ALA A 482 -0.06 -48.14 67.63
N PHE A 483 -1.19 -48.83 67.44
CA PHE A 483 -1.31 -50.25 67.82
C PHE A 483 -0.27 -51.11 67.09
N VAL A 484 0.15 -52.21 67.71
CA VAL A 484 1.20 -53.09 67.20
C VAL A 484 0.73 -53.87 65.97
N ALA A 485 1.60 -54.06 64.98
CA ALA A 485 1.26 -54.77 63.74
C ALA A 485 0.80 -56.24 63.94
N THR A 486 0.98 -56.80 65.14
CA THR A 486 0.46 -58.11 65.56
C THR A 486 -1.04 -58.11 65.85
N ASP A 487 -1.69 -56.95 65.98
CA ASP A 487 -3.14 -56.83 66.11
C ASP A 487 -3.82 -57.01 64.73
N CYS A 488 -3.73 -58.22 64.18
CA CYS A 488 -4.13 -58.56 62.81
C CYS A 488 -5.51 -58.01 62.43
N ASP A 489 -6.49 -58.08 63.34
CA ASP A 489 -7.89 -57.69 63.11
C ASP A 489 -8.08 -56.19 62.87
N LYS A 490 -7.11 -55.35 63.25
CA LYS A 490 -7.15 -53.90 63.01
C LYS A 490 -6.84 -53.54 61.56
N CYS A 491 -6.11 -54.41 60.86
CA CYS A 491 -5.73 -54.23 59.46
C CYS A 491 -6.54 -55.15 58.54
N HIS A 492 -6.64 -56.44 58.89
CA HIS A 492 -7.29 -57.51 58.13
C HIS A 492 -8.79 -57.60 58.43
N ILE A 493 -9.54 -56.62 57.94
CA ILE A 493 -10.99 -56.54 58.18
C ILE A 493 -11.73 -57.24 57.03
N GLU A 494 -12.49 -58.30 57.33
CA GLU A 494 -13.41 -58.87 56.35
C GLU A 494 -14.45 -57.83 55.92
N PRO A 495 -14.66 -57.62 54.60
CA PRO A 495 -15.75 -56.77 54.17
C PRO A 495 -17.07 -57.42 54.62
N LYS A 496 -17.84 -56.72 55.48
CA LYS A 496 -19.18 -57.17 55.89
C LYS A 496 -19.96 -57.61 54.65
N LYS A 497 -20.36 -58.89 54.59
CA LYS A 497 -21.30 -59.39 53.57
C LYS A 497 -22.54 -58.50 53.65
N LYS A 498 -22.85 -57.82 52.54
CA LYS A 498 -24.11 -57.10 52.37
C LYS A 498 -25.26 -58.07 52.25
#